data_AF-A0AAV1KMF5-F1
#
_entry.id   AF-A0AAV1KMF5-F1
#
_cell.length_a   1.000
_cell.length_b   1.000
_cell.length_c   1.000
_cell.angle_alpha   90.00
_cell.angle_beta   90.00
_cell.angle_gamma   90.00
#
_symmetry.space_group_name_H-M   'P 1'
#
loop_
_entity.id
_entity.type
_entity.pdbx_description
1 polymer ?
#
loop_
_entity_poly.entity_id
_entity_poly.type
_entity_poly.pdbx_seq_one_letter_code
_entity_poly.pdbx_strand_id
1 'polypeptide(L)'
;MAEDIDFNDILENIFLSENTQCKESYNEGYRTGCDAGNPEGFHLGYHRGAEIGRELGYYYGIVNNYLEEDDKSEVKHSEKTIKQLKRVKELIDTFPRTNSEQHDILALLEIIRAQYKKASMESTITKIHHHLDRILKYLNPLLPLANCHMVEFFTECHWDELLPKTLRQLLNEWDLNFAIEKFWTYTSDQNNNDRCELRQWIHTAQSHCLTVNNGYCLSIDQLQSHINSWGGIIRPEIKVQEFMTSKKSYEVQAMSSLVASLYNVTGSTHCLEAGGGRGHLLVALTLGYGIPSLTVDCDEIALKNAAKRVKIIQKQWQAIAKKITNGTEECIGESIRCDIHRFASAFVTTKTDISTIMRNAFPEHCDKDVKILLTGLHTCGNLGPDSLKIFKSQPSTMGLFNVPCCYHLLTEKVDAGLFDAFQRDYGCGQESVHGFPMSEYLRGYNLGRNARMLAAQSIDRVVSQKQLPSKSLLYRALFQVIVKRHVPGFALTEGRLKRLATNCNDFTEYFKMADSVLALGLFDRLPDSYLKELSRDLNCQWKQVVLFYLLRLCLAQVIESVLLLDRLLYLLENGFEKAYIVKLFDPVLSPRCHSIVAVR
;
A
#
# COMPACT_ATOMS: atom_id res chain seq x y z
N MET A 1 -50.59 30.40 66.80
CA MET A 1 -50.91 31.80 66.47
C MET A 1 -50.52 31.95 65.02
N ALA A 2 -51.50 32.11 64.12
CA ALA A 2 -51.22 32.43 62.73
C ALA A 2 -50.58 33.82 62.71
N GLU A 3 -49.43 33.97 62.05
CA GLU A 3 -48.90 35.30 61.77
C GLU A 3 -49.96 36.02 60.92
N ASP A 4 -50.45 37.14 61.43
CA ASP A 4 -51.45 37.98 60.78
C ASP A 4 -50.72 38.65 59.61
N ILE A 5 -50.70 37.98 58.45
CA ILE A 5 -50.07 38.52 57.25
C ILE A 5 -50.90 39.75 56.85
N ASP A 6 -50.27 40.92 56.83
CA ASP A 6 -50.93 42.16 56.41
C ASP A 6 -51.58 41.94 55.05
N PHE A 7 -52.86 42.28 54.94
CA PHE A 7 -53.61 42.12 53.70
C PHE A 7 -52.93 42.83 52.52
N ASN A 8 -52.22 43.93 52.78
CA ASN A 8 -51.44 44.63 51.76
C ASN A 8 -50.21 43.81 51.33
N ASP A 9 -49.53 43.11 52.24
CA ASP A 9 -48.42 42.20 51.90
C ASP A 9 -48.91 40.99 51.09
N ILE A 10 -50.12 40.49 51.37
CA ILE A 10 -50.76 39.44 50.56
C ILE A 10 -51.05 39.96 49.15
N LEU A 11 -51.66 41.14 49.03
CA LEU A 11 -51.98 41.74 47.74
C LEU A 11 -50.72 42.11 46.95
N GLU A 12 -49.66 42.60 47.61
CA GLU A 12 -48.39 42.92 46.96
C GLU A 12 -47.66 41.66 46.51
N ASN A 13 -47.67 40.58 47.31
CA ASN A 13 -47.16 39.27 46.87
C ASN A 13 -47.95 38.69 45.70
N ILE A 14 -49.28 38.85 45.66
CA ILE A 14 -50.10 38.43 44.51
C ILE A 14 -49.82 39.32 43.29
N PHE A 15 -49.72 40.63 43.48
CA PHE A 15 -49.47 41.57 42.38
C PHE A 15 -48.07 41.41 41.78
N LEU A 16 -47.08 41.10 42.60
CA LEU A 16 -45.70 40.86 42.18
C LEU A 16 -45.41 39.37 41.93
N SER A 17 -46.39 38.47 42.07
CA SER A 17 -46.16 37.02 41.99
C SER A 17 -45.55 36.63 40.64
N GLU A 18 -46.02 37.23 39.55
CA GLU A 18 -45.50 36.98 38.21
C GLU A 18 -44.04 37.42 38.07
N ASN A 19 -43.67 38.59 38.63
CA ASN A 19 -42.30 39.09 38.62
C ASN A 19 -41.37 38.25 39.50
N THR A 20 -41.83 37.83 40.68
CA THR A 20 -41.08 36.95 41.59
C THR A 20 -40.86 35.59 40.95
N GLN A 21 -41.91 34.97 40.40
CA GLN A 21 -41.83 33.69 39.70
C GLN A 21 -40.90 33.77 38.48
N CYS A 22 -40.94 34.87 37.72
CA CYS A 22 -40.06 35.11 36.58
C CYS A 22 -38.58 35.20 37.03
N LYS A 23 -38.30 35.92 38.12
CA LYS A 23 -36.95 36.04 38.69
C LYS A 23 -36.43 34.73 39.26
N GLU A 24 -37.27 33.99 39.98
CA GLU A 24 -36.92 32.68 40.52
C GLU A 24 -36.65 31.65 39.41
N SER A 25 -37.52 31.60 38.40
CA SER A 25 -37.34 30.72 37.24
C SER A 25 -36.10 31.09 36.42
N TYR A 26 -35.79 32.39 36.28
CA TYR A 26 -34.54 32.84 35.66
C TYR A 26 -33.32 32.39 36.47
N ASN A 27 -33.33 32.58 37.79
CA ASN A 27 -32.22 32.17 38.65
C ASN A 27 -32.03 30.64 38.66
N GLU A 28 -33.12 29.88 38.69
CA GLU A 28 -33.10 28.42 38.60
C GLU A 28 -32.58 27.94 37.23
N GLY A 29 -33.06 28.54 36.14
CA GLY A 29 -32.60 28.27 34.79
C GLY A 29 -31.13 28.62 34.58
N TYR A 30 -30.67 29.76 35.12
CA TYR A 30 -29.28 30.19 35.10
C TYR A 30 -28.38 29.21 35.88
N ARG A 31 -28.77 28.84 37.10
CA ARG A 31 -28.04 27.86 37.93
C ARG A 31 -27.94 26.51 37.23
N THR A 32 -29.06 25.99 36.72
CA THR A 32 -29.10 24.71 36.00
C THR A 32 -28.24 24.77 34.73
N GLY A 33 -28.27 25.89 34.00
CA GLY A 33 -27.41 26.14 32.84
C GLY A 33 -25.92 26.19 33.19
N CYS A 34 -25.55 26.83 34.30
CA CYS A 34 -24.18 26.85 34.81
C CYS A 34 -23.70 25.45 35.22
N ASP A 35 -24.52 24.71 35.97
CA ASP A 35 -24.18 23.36 36.45
C ASP A 35 -24.03 22.36 35.29
N ALA A 36 -24.81 22.51 34.22
CA ALA A 36 -24.71 21.69 33.01
C ALA A 36 -23.56 22.13 32.07
N GLY A 37 -23.33 23.44 31.92
CA GLY A 37 -22.31 23.99 31.02
C GLY A 37 -20.89 23.91 31.56
N ASN A 38 -20.70 23.90 32.89
CA ASN A 38 -19.38 23.82 33.52
C ASN A 38 -18.62 22.51 33.21
N PRO A 39 -19.24 21.31 33.30
CA PRO A 39 -18.62 20.07 32.85
C PRO A 39 -18.28 20.06 31.36
N GLU A 40 -19.18 20.56 30.50
CA GLU A 40 -18.96 20.60 29.05
C GLU A 40 -17.79 21.54 28.68
N GLY A 41 -17.76 22.73 29.28
CA GLY A 41 -16.67 23.69 29.12
C GLY A 41 -15.34 23.16 29.66
N PHE A 42 -15.36 22.46 30.81
CA PHE A 42 -14.17 21.81 31.37
C PHE A 42 -13.65 20.70 30.45
N HIS A 43 -14.52 19.80 29.98
CA HIS A 43 -14.13 18.72 29.08
C HIS A 43 -13.58 19.26 27.76
N LEU A 44 -14.23 20.27 27.17
CA LEU A 44 -13.74 20.91 25.96
C LEU A 44 -12.36 21.54 26.16
N GLY A 45 -12.19 22.30 27.25
CA GLY A 45 -10.90 22.92 27.61
C GLY A 45 -9.80 21.88 27.86
N TYR A 46 -10.12 20.80 28.57
CA TYR A 46 -9.19 19.69 28.83
C TYR A 46 -8.77 18.99 27.54
N HIS A 47 -9.72 18.63 26.68
CA HIS A 47 -9.42 17.97 25.41
C HIS A 47 -8.61 18.85 24.47
N ARG A 48 -8.96 20.13 24.33
CA ARG A 48 -8.17 21.07 23.52
C ARG A 48 -6.79 21.31 24.10
N GLY A 49 -6.67 21.45 25.42
CA GLY A 49 -5.37 21.55 26.08
C GLY A 49 -4.48 20.33 25.82
N ALA A 50 -5.05 19.12 25.90
CA ALA A 50 -4.34 17.87 25.62
C ALA A 50 -3.88 17.74 24.16
N GLU A 51 -4.73 18.16 23.20
CA GLU A 51 -4.38 18.18 21.79
C GLU A 51 -3.22 19.14 21.49
N ILE A 52 -3.30 20.37 22.03
CA ILE A 52 -2.25 21.38 21.91
C ILE A 52 -0.96 20.87 22.55
N GLY A 53 -1.03 20.31 23.77
CA GLY A 53 0.13 19.76 24.47
C GLY A 53 0.81 18.62 23.70
N ARG A 54 0.02 17.73 23.09
CA ARG A 54 0.55 16.65 22.23
C ARG A 54 1.27 17.21 21.00
N GLU A 55 0.69 18.22 20.35
CA GLU A 55 1.28 18.86 19.18
C GLU A 55 2.59 19.57 19.51
N LEU A 56 2.60 20.38 20.59
CA LEU A 56 3.80 21.05 21.07
C LEU A 56 4.88 20.05 21.51
N GLY A 57 4.48 18.96 22.18
CA GLY A 57 5.39 17.88 22.57
C GLY A 57 6.02 17.17 21.37
N TYR A 58 5.24 16.94 20.29
CA TYR A 58 5.76 16.41 19.04
C TYR A 58 6.79 17.35 18.40
N TYR A 59 6.47 18.65 18.26
CA TYR A 59 7.43 19.63 17.73
C TYR A 59 8.70 19.71 18.58
N TYR A 60 8.55 19.74 19.90
CA TYR A 60 9.68 19.78 20.82
C TYR A 60 10.58 18.54 20.69
N GLY A 61 10.00 17.34 20.57
CA GLY A 61 10.76 16.10 20.39
C GLY A 61 11.57 16.11 19.09
N ILE A 62 10.94 16.47 17.97
CA ILE A 62 11.61 16.56 16.66
C ILE A 62 12.73 17.61 16.71
N VAL A 63 12.43 18.82 17.19
CA VAL A 63 13.40 19.92 17.26
C VAL A 63 14.62 19.55 18.10
N ASN A 64 14.43 18.95 19.28
CA ASN A 64 15.56 18.57 20.13
C ASN A 64 16.38 17.44 19.51
N ASN A 65 15.75 16.42 18.90
CA ASN A 65 16.49 15.36 18.22
C ASN A 65 17.37 15.92 17.11
N TYR A 66 16.83 16.80 16.26
CA TYR A 66 17.60 17.45 15.20
C TYR A 66 18.77 18.28 15.73
N LEU A 67 18.57 19.03 16.82
CA LEU A 67 19.64 19.84 17.43
C LEU A 67 20.72 18.96 18.07
N GLU A 68 20.34 17.85 18.73
CA GLU A 68 21.28 16.90 19.32
C GLU A 68 22.07 16.10 18.28
N GLU A 69 21.43 15.71 17.18
CA GLU A 69 22.09 15.04 16.05
C GLU A 69 23.05 15.97 15.34
N ASP A 70 22.67 17.23 15.13
CA ASP A 70 23.56 18.25 14.58
C ASP A 70 24.81 18.41 15.45
N ASP A 71 24.66 18.47 16.79
CA ASP A 71 25.78 18.59 17.72
C ASP A 71 26.73 17.38 17.67
N LYS A 72 26.22 16.17 17.44
CA LYS A 72 26.99 14.91 17.43
C LYS A 72 27.58 14.55 16.06
N SER A 73 27.11 15.14 14.96
CA SER A 73 27.52 14.83 13.58
C SER A 73 28.74 15.64 13.11
N GLU A 74 29.63 15.01 12.33
CA GLU A 74 30.72 15.68 11.61
C GLU A 74 30.20 16.53 10.42
N VAL A 75 29.01 16.22 9.92
CA VAL A 75 28.32 16.98 8.88
C VAL A 75 27.20 17.81 9.51
N LYS A 76 27.35 19.13 9.50
CA LYS A 76 26.42 20.08 10.10
C LYS A 76 25.30 20.47 9.13
N HIS A 77 24.10 20.66 9.66
CA HIS A 77 22.97 21.26 8.96
C HIS A 77 23.23 22.75 8.70
N SER A 78 22.47 23.35 7.78
CA SER A 78 22.61 24.77 7.50
C SER A 78 22.36 25.62 8.76
N GLU A 79 23.20 26.63 9.00
CA GLU A 79 23.05 27.57 10.14
C GLU A 79 21.66 28.20 10.18
N LYS A 80 21.05 28.43 9.01
CA LYS A 80 19.71 28.96 8.86
C LYS A 80 18.66 28.00 9.44
N THR A 81 18.77 26.70 9.18
CA THR A 81 17.87 25.66 9.70
C THR A 81 18.01 25.55 11.21
N ILE A 82 19.22 25.49 11.73
CA ILE A 82 19.48 25.39 13.18
C ILE A 82 18.94 26.62 13.92
N LYS A 83 19.13 27.82 13.37
CA LYS A 83 18.56 29.05 13.94
C LYS A 83 17.03 29.02 13.96
N GLN A 84 16.40 28.47 12.92
CA GLN A 84 14.94 28.33 12.86
C GLN A 84 14.43 27.31 13.87
N LEU A 85 15.10 26.15 14.01
CA LEU A 85 14.75 25.10 14.96
C LEU A 85 14.90 25.58 16.41
N LYS A 86 16.01 26.24 16.75
CA LYS A 86 16.20 26.88 18.08
C LYS A 86 15.08 27.87 18.40
N ARG A 87 14.63 28.66 17.40
CA ARG A 87 13.53 29.60 17.57
C ARG A 87 12.20 28.89 17.86
N VAL A 88 11.94 27.74 17.23
CA VAL A 88 10.75 26.94 17.55
C VAL A 88 10.83 26.43 18.99
N LYS A 89 11.98 25.90 19.40
CA LYS A 89 12.19 25.41 20.78
C LYS A 89 11.89 26.50 21.81
N GLU A 90 12.44 27.71 21.62
CA GLU A 90 12.18 28.86 22.50
C GLU A 90 10.69 29.19 22.62
N LEU A 91 9.96 29.18 21.50
CA LEU A 91 8.53 29.49 21.51
C LEU A 91 7.72 28.41 22.24
N ILE A 92 8.13 27.14 22.14
CA ILE A 92 7.49 26.05 22.88
C ILE A 92 7.83 26.13 24.37
N ASP A 93 9.08 26.40 24.73
CA ASP A 93 9.54 26.52 26.12
C ASP A 93 8.85 27.68 26.85
N THR A 94 8.49 28.73 26.12
CA THR A 94 7.78 29.91 26.63
C THR A 94 6.26 29.82 26.51
N PHE A 95 5.72 28.73 25.96
CA PHE A 95 4.28 28.54 25.82
C PHE A 95 3.60 28.42 27.19
N PRO A 96 2.50 29.14 27.46
CA PRO A 96 1.85 29.13 28.77
C PRO A 96 1.40 27.72 29.18
N ARG A 97 1.72 27.32 30.43
CA ARG A 97 1.30 26.02 30.99
C ARG A 97 -0.08 26.04 31.64
N THR A 98 -0.66 27.22 31.78
CA THR A 98 -1.98 27.46 32.38
C THR A 98 -2.77 28.37 31.48
N ASN A 99 -4.05 28.06 31.24
CA ASN A 99 -4.94 28.91 30.48
C ASN A 99 -5.28 30.18 31.27
N SER A 100 -5.12 31.35 30.65
CA SER A 100 -5.36 32.65 31.27
C SER A 100 -5.89 33.61 30.21
N GLU A 101 -6.87 34.45 30.58
CA GLU A 101 -7.47 35.45 29.68
C GLU A 101 -6.47 36.47 29.12
N GLN A 102 -5.29 36.58 29.75
CA GLN A 102 -4.21 37.47 29.31
C GLN A 102 -3.39 36.89 28.15
N HIS A 103 -3.55 35.60 27.83
CA HIS A 103 -2.76 34.90 26.84
C HIS A 103 -3.67 34.34 25.74
N ASP A 104 -3.47 34.81 24.50
CA ASP A 104 -4.07 34.17 23.34
C ASP A 104 -3.27 32.93 22.95
N ILE A 105 -3.58 31.81 23.62
CA ILE A 105 -2.89 30.53 23.40
C ILE A 105 -3.06 30.00 21.98
N LEU A 106 -4.13 30.39 21.27
CA LEU A 106 -4.37 29.96 19.89
C LEU A 106 -3.50 30.75 18.92
N ALA A 107 -3.38 32.07 19.10
CA ALA A 107 -2.46 32.89 18.31
C ALA A 107 -1.00 32.48 18.55
N LEU A 108 -0.62 32.20 19.81
CA LEU A 108 0.71 31.69 20.15
C LEU A 108 0.98 30.33 19.49
N LEU A 109 0.00 29.44 19.48
CA LEU A 109 0.10 28.14 18.80
C LEU A 109 0.25 28.31 17.28
N GLU A 110 -0.50 29.22 16.65
CA GLU A 110 -0.34 29.53 15.22
C GLU A 110 1.04 30.11 14.89
N ILE A 111 1.60 30.94 15.76
CA ILE A 111 2.98 31.43 15.61
C ILE A 111 3.96 30.27 15.68
N ILE A 112 3.80 29.35 16.64
CA ILE A 112 4.62 28.13 16.74
C ILE A 112 4.47 27.26 15.50
N ARG A 113 3.24 27.02 15.02
CA ARG A 113 2.97 26.25 13.79
C ARG A 113 3.62 26.88 12.57
N ALA A 114 3.49 28.20 12.40
CA ALA A 114 4.09 28.92 11.28
C ALA A 114 5.62 28.89 11.34
N GLN A 115 6.18 29.08 12.54
CA GLN A 115 7.63 29.07 12.75
C GLN A 115 8.19 27.65 12.63
N TYR A 116 7.48 26.63 13.12
CA TYR A 116 7.80 25.21 12.91
C TYR A 116 7.69 24.85 11.44
N LYS A 117 6.65 25.25 10.71
CA LYS A 117 6.52 25.03 9.25
C LYS A 117 7.61 25.74 8.43
N LYS A 118 8.17 26.82 8.96
CA LYS A 118 9.29 27.54 8.34
C LYS A 118 10.64 26.89 8.67
N ALA A 119 10.78 26.34 9.88
CA ALA A 119 11.95 25.60 10.35
C ALA A 119 12.02 24.20 9.74
N SER A 120 10.90 23.50 9.82
CA SER A 120 10.50 22.30 9.11
C SER A 120 9.69 22.74 7.89
N MET A 121 10.35 23.14 6.80
CA MET A 121 9.74 22.85 5.49
C MET A 121 9.39 21.37 5.55
N GLU A 122 8.09 21.05 5.64
CA GLU A 122 7.63 19.74 6.10
C GLU A 122 8.38 18.63 5.36
N SER A 123 9.24 17.94 6.11
CA SER A 123 10.11 16.94 5.51
C SER A 123 9.25 15.88 4.83
N THR A 124 9.76 15.30 3.75
CA THR A 124 9.04 14.22 3.05
C THR A 124 8.64 13.10 4.03
N ILE A 125 9.50 12.81 5.01
CA ILE A 125 9.23 11.88 6.13
C ILE A 125 7.96 12.27 6.89
N THR A 126 7.85 13.53 7.33
CA THR A 126 6.68 14.02 8.08
C THR A 126 5.39 13.89 7.28
N LYS A 127 5.42 14.21 5.98
CA LYS A 127 4.25 14.03 5.09
C LYS A 127 3.85 12.56 4.95
N ILE A 128 4.83 11.67 4.87
CA ILE A 128 4.59 10.23 4.78
C ILE A 128 4.01 9.70 6.10
N HIS A 129 4.49 10.15 7.27
CA HIS A 129 3.89 9.80 8.56
C HIS A 129 2.41 10.17 8.63
N HIS A 130 2.06 11.43 8.31
CA HIS A 130 0.66 11.86 8.31
C HIS A 130 -0.19 11.06 7.31
N HIS A 131 0.37 10.72 6.15
CA HIS A 131 -0.34 9.89 5.18
C HIS A 131 -0.57 8.48 5.72
N LEU A 132 0.46 7.85 6.28
CA LEU A 132 0.36 6.54 6.92
C LEU A 132 -0.67 6.57 8.05
N ASP A 133 -0.63 7.54 8.96
CA ASP A 133 -1.61 7.65 10.07
C ASP A 133 -3.04 7.71 9.58
N ARG A 134 -3.29 8.50 8.53
CA ARG A 134 -4.62 8.59 7.91
C ARG A 134 -5.04 7.23 7.34
N ILE A 135 -4.15 6.55 6.61
CA ILE A 135 -4.42 5.23 6.03
C ILE A 135 -4.68 4.20 7.14
N LEU A 136 -3.82 4.13 8.15
CA LEU A 136 -3.91 3.15 9.23
C LEU A 136 -5.17 3.35 10.07
N LYS A 137 -5.54 4.60 10.37
CA LYS A 137 -6.80 4.91 11.07
C LYS A 137 -8.02 4.36 10.31
N TYR A 138 -8.01 4.43 8.99
CA TYR A 138 -9.07 3.87 8.14
C TYR A 138 -8.98 2.34 7.99
N LEU A 139 -7.78 1.82 7.76
CA LEU A 139 -7.56 0.41 7.42
C LEU A 139 -7.66 -0.53 8.62
N ASN A 140 -7.18 -0.13 9.80
CA ASN A 140 -7.15 -0.96 11.01
C ASN A 140 -8.49 -1.65 11.34
N PRO A 141 -9.63 -0.93 11.43
CA PRO A 141 -10.93 -1.57 11.69
C PRO A 141 -11.38 -2.50 10.55
N LEU A 142 -10.82 -2.34 9.34
CA LEU A 142 -11.16 -3.13 8.15
C LEU A 142 -10.17 -4.28 7.91
N LEU A 143 -9.14 -4.45 8.76
CA LEU A 143 -8.20 -5.57 8.64
C LEU A 143 -8.85 -6.96 8.71
N PRO A 144 -9.91 -7.20 9.52
CA PRO A 144 -10.66 -8.46 9.45
C PRO A 144 -11.26 -8.73 8.07
N LEU A 145 -11.86 -7.72 7.44
CA LEU A 145 -12.37 -7.80 6.06
C LEU A 145 -11.24 -8.01 5.04
N ALA A 146 -10.11 -7.33 5.22
CA ALA A 146 -8.94 -7.51 4.36
C ALA A 146 -8.33 -8.91 4.48
N ASN A 147 -8.33 -9.50 5.67
CA ASN A 147 -7.69 -10.79 5.95
C ASN A 147 -8.62 -12.01 5.89
N CYS A 148 -9.94 -11.83 5.82
CA CYS A 148 -10.87 -12.95 5.75
C CYS A 148 -10.62 -13.83 4.52
N HIS A 149 -10.80 -15.15 4.66
CA HIS A 149 -10.68 -16.08 3.55
C HIS A 149 -12.03 -16.22 2.81
N MET A 150 -12.06 -15.98 1.51
CA MET A 150 -13.34 -15.95 0.76
C MET A 150 -14.10 -17.29 0.73
N VAL A 151 -13.44 -18.42 1.00
CA VAL A 151 -14.12 -19.73 1.14
C VAL A 151 -14.88 -19.84 2.46
N GLU A 152 -14.43 -19.13 3.50
CA GLU A 152 -15.07 -19.10 4.82
C GLU A 152 -16.30 -18.20 4.88
N PHE A 153 -16.69 -17.62 3.75
CA PHE A 153 -17.77 -16.65 3.61
C PHE A 153 -19.06 -17.04 4.35
N PHE A 154 -19.51 -18.29 4.21
CA PHE A 154 -20.71 -18.78 4.89
C PHE A 154 -20.44 -19.30 6.29
N THR A 155 -19.28 -19.93 6.52
CA THR A 155 -19.00 -20.60 7.80
C THR A 155 -18.71 -19.61 8.92
N GLU A 156 -18.18 -18.44 8.58
CA GLU A 156 -17.84 -17.36 9.52
C GLU A 156 -18.75 -16.14 9.31
N CYS A 157 -19.89 -16.31 8.61
CA CYS A 157 -20.89 -15.27 8.39
C CYS A 157 -20.33 -13.93 7.90
N HIS A 158 -19.35 -13.95 6.98
CA HIS A 158 -18.58 -12.77 6.58
C HIS A 158 -19.45 -11.60 6.10
N TRP A 159 -20.54 -11.88 5.37
CA TRP A 159 -21.48 -10.86 4.95
C TRP A 159 -21.97 -10.04 6.15
N ASP A 160 -22.42 -10.74 7.20
CA ASP A 160 -23.08 -10.11 8.33
C ASP A 160 -22.14 -9.55 9.39
N GLU A 161 -20.98 -10.17 9.57
CA GLU A 161 -20.00 -9.80 10.59
C GLU A 161 -19.04 -8.71 10.12
N LEU A 162 -18.69 -8.67 8.82
CA LEU A 162 -17.59 -7.83 8.32
C LEU A 162 -18.04 -6.62 7.51
N LEU A 163 -19.34 -6.51 7.15
CA LEU A 163 -19.87 -5.36 6.41
C LEU A 163 -20.77 -4.46 7.26
N PRO A 164 -20.68 -3.12 7.09
CA PRO A 164 -21.59 -2.17 7.72
C PRO A 164 -23.06 -2.50 7.43
N LYS A 165 -23.92 -2.37 8.46
CA LYS A 165 -25.34 -2.71 8.36
C LYS A 165 -26.09 -1.88 7.29
N THR A 166 -25.81 -0.57 7.21
CA THR A 166 -26.44 0.33 6.23
C THR A 166 -26.12 -0.09 4.80
N LEU A 167 -24.85 -0.39 4.53
CA LEU A 167 -24.38 -0.87 3.24
C LEU A 167 -25.02 -2.22 2.87
N ARG A 168 -25.12 -3.16 3.81
CA ARG A 168 -25.80 -4.44 3.57
C ARG A 168 -27.27 -4.28 3.23
N GLN A 169 -27.99 -3.44 3.97
CA GLN A 169 -29.42 -3.21 3.74
C GLN A 169 -29.67 -2.70 2.33
N LEU A 170 -28.89 -1.69 1.90
CA LEU A 170 -28.93 -1.17 0.54
C LEU A 170 -28.68 -2.27 -0.52
N LEU A 171 -27.60 -3.05 -0.36
CA LEU A 171 -27.23 -4.07 -1.34
C LEU A 171 -28.18 -5.27 -1.35
N ASN A 172 -28.89 -5.54 -0.26
CA ASN A 172 -29.90 -6.58 -0.20
C ASN A 172 -31.13 -6.22 -1.04
N GLU A 173 -31.52 -4.94 -1.08
CA GLU A 173 -32.66 -4.44 -1.88
C GLU A 173 -32.38 -4.45 -3.39
N TRP A 174 -31.11 -4.30 -3.79
CA TRP A 174 -30.73 -4.25 -5.20
C TRP A 174 -30.62 -5.64 -5.84
N ASP A 175 -30.99 -5.74 -7.11
CA ASP A 175 -30.60 -6.88 -7.92
C ASP A 175 -29.09 -6.85 -8.22
N LEU A 176 -28.53 -8.02 -8.53
CA LEU A 176 -27.09 -8.17 -8.73
C LEU A 176 -26.56 -7.31 -9.89
N ASN A 177 -27.28 -7.26 -11.02
CA ASN A 177 -26.80 -6.54 -12.20
C ASN A 177 -26.80 -5.04 -11.96
N PHE A 178 -27.85 -4.52 -11.33
CA PHE A 178 -27.92 -3.11 -10.94
C PHE A 178 -26.80 -2.74 -9.96
N ALA A 179 -26.57 -3.54 -8.92
CA ALA A 179 -25.52 -3.30 -7.95
C ALA A 179 -24.11 -3.30 -8.59
N ILE A 180 -23.87 -4.23 -9.52
CA ILE A 180 -22.63 -4.31 -10.29
C ILE A 180 -22.43 -3.08 -11.18
N GLU A 181 -23.44 -2.66 -11.95
CA GLU A 181 -23.34 -1.47 -12.81
C GLU A 181 -23.13 -0.18 -12.00
N LYS A 182 -23.76 -0.09 -10.82
CA LYS A 182 -23.49 0.99 -9.86
C LYS A 182 -22.05 0.96 -9.36
N PHE A 183 -21.53 -0.21 -8.99
CA PHE A 183 -20.12 -0.36 -8.57
C PHE A 183 -19.16 0.12 -9.67
N TRP A 184 -19.36 -0.28 -10.93
CA TRP A 184 -18.53 0.18 -12.06
C TRP A 184 -18.60 1.70 -12.20
N THR A 185 -19.81 2.26 -12.19
CA THR A 185 -20.05 3.69 -12.34
C THR A 185 -19.35 4.50 -11.26
N TYR A 186 -19.57 4.16 -9.99
CA TYR A 186 -18.98 4.89 -8.86
C TYR A 186 -17.46 4.72 -8.76
N THR A 187 -16.90 3.63 -9.29
CA THR A 187 -15.44 3.45 -9.28
C THR A 187 -14.76 4.28 -10.37
N SER A 188 -15.41 4.44 -11.54
CA SER A 188 -14.87 5.17 -12.69
C SER A 188 -15.14 6.68 -12.65
N ASP A 189 -16.26 7.12 -12.07
CA ASP A 189 -16.68 8.53 -12.08
C ASP A 189 -16.45 9.21 -10.73
N GLN A 190 -15.32 9.91 -10.61
CA GLN A 190 -14.98 10.64 -9.38
C GLN A 190 -15.87 11.86 -9.12
N ASN A 191 -16.53 12.41 -10.15
CA ASN A 191 -17.36 13.61 -10.06
C ASN A 191 -18.83 13.30 -9.79
N ASN A 192 -19.17 12.02 -9.64
CA ASN A 192 -20.52 11.61 -9.31
C ASN A 192 -20.95 12.25 -7.98
N ASN A 193 -22.15 12.84 -7.91
CA ASN A 193 -22.65 13.53 -6.71
C ASN A 193 -23.70 12.72 -5.93
N ASP A 194 -23.84 11.42 -6.23
CA ASP A 194 -24.78 10.55 -5.55
C ASP A 194 -24.40 10.40 -4.06
N ARG A 195 -25.40 10.41 -3.18
CA ARG A 195 -25.23 10.23 -1.73
C ARG A 195 -25.46 8.77 -1.31
N CYS A 196 -25.09 7.84 -2.17
CA CYS A 196 -25.24 6.41 -1.97
C CYS A 196 -24.14 5.83 -1.05
N GLU A 197 -24.51 4.93 -0.12
CA GLU A 197 -23.58 4.22 0.77
C GLU A 197 -22.49 3.45 0.01
N LEU A 198 -22.84 2.80 -1.11
CA LEU A 198 -21.86 2.09 -1.94
C LEU A 198 -20.83 3.05 -2.54
N ARG A 199 -21.28 4.22 -3.00
CA ARG A 199 -20.38 5.26 -3.50
C ARG A 199 -19.47 5.75 -2.38
N GLN A 200 -20.03 6.04 -1.20
CA GLN A 200 -19.25 6.49 -0.06
C GLN A 200 -18.18 5.46 0.33
N TRP A 201 -18.50 4.16 0.34
CA TRP A 201 -17.54 3.09 0.56
C TRP A 201 -16.35 3.15 -0.42
N ILE A 202 -16.66 3.19 -1.73
CA ILE A 202 -15.65 3.20 -2.80
C ILE A 202 -14.77 4.44 -2.71
N HIS A 203 -15.35 5.64 -2.63
CA HIS A 203 -14.60 6.89 -2.61
C HIS A 203 -13.80 7.08 -1.32
N THR A 204 -14.32 6.61 -0.18
CA THR A 204 -13.57 6.64 1.08
C THR A 204 -12.31 5.79 0.94
N ALA A 205 -12.42 4.57 0.40
CA ALA A 205 -11.23 3.75 0.13
C ALA A 205 -10.25 4.44 -0.83
N GLN A 206 -10.74 4.97 -1.97
CA GLN A 206 -9.91 5.67 -2.95
C GLN A 206 -9.18 6.89 -2.38
N SER A 207 -9.80 7.63 -1.44
CA SER A 207 -9.17 8.79 -0.79
C SER A 207 -7.97 8.44 0.10
N HIS A 208 -7.82 7.17 0.47
CA HIS A 208 -6.69 6.64 1.24
C HIS A 208 -5.64 5.95 0.36
N CYS A 209 -5.85 5.90 -0.96
CA CYS A 209 -4.86 5.36 -1.88
C CYS A 209 -3.74 6.38 -2.14
N LEU A 210 -2.55 5.86 -2.45
CA LEU A 210 -1.42 6.66 -2.88
C LEU A 210 -1.74 7.35 -4.21
N THR A 211 -1.71 8.68 -4.19
CA THR A 211 -1.89 9.52 -5.37
C THR A 211 -0.54 9.96 -5.93
N VAL A 212 -0.50 10.27 -7.23
CA VAL A 212 0.66 10.91 -7.87
C VAL A 212 0.67 12.41 -7.54
N ASN A 213 1.82 13.07 -7.77
CA ASN A 213 2.01 14.52 -7.65
C ASN A 213 1.92 15.06 -6.20
N ASN A 214 2.27 14.24 -5.20
CA ASN A 214 2.26 14.64 -3.78
C ASN A 214 3.66 14.93 -3.20
N GLY A 215 4.68 15.02 -4.06
CA GLY A 215 6.07 15.32 -3.72
C GLY A 215 6.94 14.09 -3.41
N TYR A 216 6.35 12.91 -3.26
CA TYR A 216 7.09 11.66 -3.01
C TYR A 216 6.59 10.47 -3.83
N CYS A 217 5.36 10.53 -4.35
CA CYS A 217 4.88 9.68 -5.44
C CYS A 217 4.82 10.50 -6.72
N LEU A 218 5.67 10.16 -7.68
CA LEU A 218 5.90 10.91 -8.90
C LEU A 218 5.18 10.28 -10.10
N SER A 219 4.81 11.13 -11.07
CA SER A 219 4.57 10.67 -12.44
C SER A 219 5.91 10.39 -13.16
N ILE A 220 5.84 9.77 -14.34
CA ILE A 220 7.01 9.58 -15.22
C ILE A 220 7.65 10.93 -15.57
N ASP A 221 6.85 11.93 -15.95
CA ASP A 221 7.34 13.26 -16.32
C ASP A 221 8.05 13.97 -15.17
N GLN A 222 7.54 13.79 -13.94
CA GLN A 222 8.18 14.33 -12.75
C GLN A 222 9.52 13.63 -12.49
N LEU A 223 9.59 12.30 -12.60
CA LEU A 223 10.87 11.59 -12.49
C LEU A 223 11.87 12.06 -13.55
N GLN A 224 11.43 12.22 -14.80
CA GLN A 224 12.27 12.75 -15.88
C GLN A 224 12.79 14.16 -15.56
N SER A 225 11.92 15.02 -15.02
CA SER A 225 12.31 16.36 -14.56
C SER A 225 13.36 16.31 -13.45
N HIS A 226 13.23 15.38 -12.49
CA HIS A 226 14.24 15.14 -11.46
C HIS A 226 15.56 14.65 -12.06
N ILE A 227 15.52 13.69 -12.98
CA ILE A 227 16.71 13.19 -13.69
C ILE A 227 17.44 14.34 -14.40
N ASN A 228 16.72 15.21 -15.10
CA ASN A 228 17.30 16.38 -15.76
C ASN A 228 17.92 17.36 -14.73
N SER A 229 17.25 17.59 -13.59
CA SER A 229 17.78 18.43 -12.52
C SER A 229 19.06 17.88 -11.88
N TRP A 230 19.26 16.57 -11.96
CA TRP A 230 20.49 15.90 -11.52
C TRP A 230 21.58 15.85 -12.61
N GLY A 231 21.39 16.56 -13.73
CA GLY A 231 22.33 16.60 -14.86
C GLY A 231 22.20 15.41 -15.83
N GLY A 232 21.12 14.63 -15.73
CA GLY A 232 20.83 13.52 -16.62
C GLY A 232 20.24 13.96 -17.96
N ILE A 233 20.28 13.05 -18.92
CA ILE A 233 19.63 13.20 -20.22
C ILE A 233 18.61 12.08 -20.37
N ILE A 234 17.36 12.44 -20.65
CA ILE A 234 16.31 11.45 -20.90
C ILE A 234 16.61 10.69 -22.18
N ARG A 235 16.71 9.37 -22.04
CA ARG A 235 16.98 8.46 -23.15
C ARG A 235 15.65 8.11 -23.85
N PRO A 236 15.62 8.05 -25.19
CA PRO A 236 14.42 7.72 -25.94
C PRO A 236 13.91 6.31 -25.61
N GLU A 237 12.61 6.06 -25.75
CA GLU A 237 12.06 4.72 -25.52
C GLU A 237 12.48 3.74 -26.62
N ILE A 238 12.62 2.47 -26.23
CA ILE A 238 12.87 1.37 -27.16
C ILE A 238 11.77 0.35 -27.03
N LYS A 239 11.03 0.16 -28.12
CA LYS A 239 9.93 -0.78 -28.22
C LYS A 239 10.41 -2.06 -28.88
N VAL A 240 10.30 -3.18 -28.16
CA VAL A 240 10.65 -4.51 -28.66
C VAL A 240 9.36 -5.28 -28.93
N GLN A 241 9.06 -5.53 -30.21
CA GLN A 241 7.75 -6.04 -30.64
C GLN A 241 7.63 -7.57 -30.50
N GLU A 242 8.74 -8.28 -30.59
CA GLU A 242 8.78 -9.75 -30.54
C GLU A 242 9.47 -10.28 -29.27
N PHE A 243 9.43 -11.60 -29.09
CA PHE A 243 10.09 -12.29 -27.97
C PHE A 243 9.58 -11.89 -26.59
N MET A 244 8.38 -11.33 -26.43
CA MET A 244 7.72 -11.20 -25.14
C MET A 244 6.22 -11.00 -25.30
N THR A 245 5.47 -11.18 -24.22
CA THR A 245 4.04 -10.85 -24.23
C THR A 245 3.85 -9.34 -24.33
N SER A 246 2.71 -8.88 -24.85
CA SER A 246 2.41 -7.45 -25.02
C SER A 246 2.56 -6.67 -23.69
N LYS A 247 2.09 -7.26 -22.59
CA LYS A 247 2.29 -6.70 -21.25
C LYS A 247 3.78 -6.53 -20.91
N LYS A 248 4.59 -7.58 -21.11
CA LYS A 248 6.02 -7.55 -20.78
C LYS A 248 6.78 -6.57 -21.66
N SER A 249 6.42 -6.46 -22.95
CA SER A 249 6.96 -5.46 -23.88
C SER A 249 6.70 -4.04 -23.38
N TYR A 250 5.45 -3.74 -23.00
CA TYR A 250 5.07 -2.45 -22.42
C TYR A 250 5.87 -2.12 -21.15
N GLU A 251 5.97 -3.05 -20.21
CA GLU A 251 6.73 -2.86 -18.96
C GLU A 251 8.22 -2.57 -19.23
N VAL A 252 8.84 -3.34 -20.14
CA VAL A 252 10.26 -3.19 -20.50
C VAL A 252 10.51 -1.88 -21.24
N GLN A 253 9.63 -1.50 -22.16
CA GLN A 253 9.72 -0.23 -22.89
C GLN A 253 9.74 0.95 -21.91
N ALA A 254 8.76 1.02 -21.02
CA ALA A 254 8.63 2.12 -20.05
C ALA A 254 9.80 2.15 -19.05
N MET A 255 10.21 1.01 -18.49
CA MET A 255 11.27 0.99 -17.47
C MET A 255 12.67 1.17 -18.05
N SER A 256 12.98 0.62 -19.22
CA SER A 256 14.34 0.63 -19.79
C SER A 256 14.84 2.04 -20.12
N SER A 257 13.98 2.90 -20.68
CA SER A 257 14.33 4.32 -20.94
C SER A 257 14.72 5.06 -19.66
N LEU A 258 13.94 4.91 -18.59
CA LEU A 258 14.18 5.61 -17.33
C LEU A 258 15.42 5.07 -16.61
N VAL A 259 15.61 3.74 -16.60
CA VAL A 259 16.83 3.12 -16.07
C VAL A 259 18.06 3.58 -16.86
N ALA A 260 18.00 3.62 -18.19
CA ALA A 260 19.10 4.12 -19.01
C ALA A 260 19.40 5.61 -18.76
N SER A 261 18.39 6.40 -18.44
CA SER A 261 18.55 7.81 -18.08
C SER A 261 19.21 7.99 -16.71
N LEU A 262 18.82 7.16 -15.72
CA LEU A 262 19.42 7.14 -14.37
C LEU A 262 20.83 6.58 -14.34
N TYR A 263 21.16 5.64 -15.23
CA TYR A 263 22.51 5.06 -15.35
C TYR A 263 23.58 6.15 -15.49
N ASN A 264 23.32 7.17 -16.32
CA ASN A 264 24.24 8.29 -16.52
C ASN A 264 24.34 9.19 -15.27
N VAL A 265 23.20 9.51 -14.66
CA VAL A 265 23.15 10.38 -13.47
C VAL A 265 23.88 9.78 -12.28
N THR A 266 23.72 8.47 -12.08
CA THR A 266 24.31 7.75 -10.96
C THR A 266 25.81 7.52 -11.13
N GLY A 267 26.38 7.79 -12.31
CA GLY A 267 27.76 7.43 -12.65
C GLY A 267 27.99 5.91 -12.56
N SER A 268 26.94 5.11 -12.77
CA SER A 268 27.03 3.66 -12.73
C SER A 268 27.88 3.13 -13.88
N THR A 269 28.61 2.04 -13.64
CA THR A 269 29.37 1.34 -14.67
C THR A 269 28.63 0.11 -15.19
N HIS A 270 27.68 -0.43 -14.42
CA HIS A 270 26.89 -1.59 -14.77
C HIS A 270 25.46 -1.50 -14.24
N CYS A 271 24.52 -2.14 -14.93
CA CYS A 271 23.18 -2.45 -14.42
C CYS A 271 23.12 -3.89 -13.93
N LEU A 272 22.49 -4.14 -12.79
CA LEU A 272 22.20 -5.48 -12.30
C LEU A 272 20.68 -5.62 -12.12
N GLU A 273 20.07 -6.70 -12.62
CA GLU A 273 18.68 -7.03 -12.28
C GLU A 273 18.62 -8.21 -11.33
N ALA A 274 18.01 -8.00 -10.17
CA ALA A 274 17.73 -9.05 -9.22
C ALA A 274 16.39 -9.74 -9.55
N GLY A 275 16.43 -11.07 -9.74
CA GLY A 275 15.25 -11.86 -10.12
C GLY A 275 14.79 -11.62 -11.57
N GLY A 276 15.74 -11.32 -12.46
CA GLY A 276 15.42 -10.97 -13.84
C GLY A 276 14.97 -12.15 -14.71
N GLY A 277 15.10 -13.39 -14.24
CA GLY A 277 14.73 -14.63 -14.93
C GLY A 277 15.31 -14.72 -16.33
N ARG A 278 14.50 -14.34 -17.33
CA ARG A 278 14.89 -14.34 -18.75
C ARG A 278 15.66 -13.10 -19.21
N GLY A 279 15.91 -12.14 -18.32
CA GLY A 279 16.73 -10.94 -18.57
C GLY A 279 16.11 -9.92 -19.52
N HIS A 280 14.77 -9.87 -19.63
CA HIS A 280 14.07 -9.03 -20.59
C HIS A 280 14.46 -7.55 -20.53
N LEU A 281 14.55 -6.98 -19.32
CA LEU A 281 14.90 -5.58 -19.11
C LEU A 281 16.35 -5.31 -19.52
N LEU A 282 17.31 -6.13 -19.05
CA LEU A 282 18.73 -5.93 -19.33
C LEU A 282 19.06 -6.13 -20.80
N VAL A 283 18.36 -7.04 -21.51
CA VAL A 283 18.53 -7.20 -22.94
C VAL A 283 18.19 -5.90 -23.66
N ALA A 284 17.09 -5.23 -23.28
CA ALA A 284 16.75 -3.92 -23.83
C ALA A 284 17.78 -2.84 -23.46
N LEU A 285 18.27 -2.82 -22.21
CA LEU A 285 19.33 -1.90 -21.78
C LEU A 285 20.64 -2.09 -22.56
N THR A 286 21.03 -3.33 -22.76
CA THR A 286 22.29 -3.70 -23.41
C THR A 286 22.23 -3.40 -24.91
N LEU A 287 21.24 -3.96 -25.60
CA LEU A 287 21.16 -3.88 -27.06
C LEU A 287 20.62 -2.53 -27.54
N GLY A 288 19.81 -1.87 -26.71
CA GLY A 288 19.16 -0.62 -27.05
C GLY A 288 19.92 0.63 -26.60
N TYR A 289 20.63 0.56 -25.47
CA TYR A 289 21.29 1.72 -24.89
C TYR A 289 22.81 1.52 -24.69
N GLY A 290 23.34 0.34 -25.01
CA GLY A 290 24.77 0.05 -24.89
C GLY A 290 25.26 -0.13 -23.45
N ILE A 291 24.36 -0.42 -22.50
CA ILE A 291 24.69 -0.46 -21.07
C ILE A 291 25.14 -1.87 -20.64
N PRO A 292 26.36 -2.02 -20.06
CA PRO A 292 26.80 -3.29 -19.50
C PRO A 292 25.86 -3.78 -18.40
N SER A 293 25.38 -5.02 -18.54
CA SER A 293 24.28 -5.50 -17.72
C SER A 293 24.46 -6.94 -17.25
N LEU A 294 24.04 -7.22 -16.02
CA LEU A 294 24.01 -8.56 -15.42
C LEU A 294 22.60 -8.94 -14.98
N THR A 295 22.09 -10.06 -15.48
CA THR A 295 20.86 -10.67 -14.97
C THR A 295 21.21 -11.70 -13.91
N VAL A 296 20.66 -11.53 -12.71
CA VAL A 296 20.84 -12.48 -11.59
C VAL A 296 19.51 -13.16 -11.27
N ASP A 297 19.53 -14.49 -11.20
CA ASP A 297 18.37 -15.29 -10.80
C ASP A 297 18.80 -16.59 -10.10
N CYS A 298 17.92 -17.18 -9.29
CA CYS A 298 18.20 -18.46 -8.64
C CYS A 298 17.90 -19.68 -9.54
N ASP A 299 17.11 -19.51 -10.61
CA ASP A 299 16.79 -20.60 -11.55
C ASP A 299 17.86 -20.71 -12.65
N GLU A 300 18.84 -21.60 -12.45
CA GLU A 300 19.90 -21.88 -13.43
C GLU A 300 19.37 -22.34 -14.80
N ILE A 301 18.27 -23.10 -14.82
CA ILE A 301 17.72 -23.64 -16.07
C ILE A 301 17.12 -22.48 -16.87
N ALA A 302 16.38 -21.59 -16.21
CA ALA A 302 15.85 -20.38 -16.83
C ALA A 302 16.99 -19.50 -17.37
N LEU A 303 18.07 -19.30 -16.63
CA LEU A 303 19.23 -18.51 -17.06
C LEU A 303 19.94 -19.12 -18.28
N LYS A 304 20.19 -20.43 -18.29
CA LYS A 304 20.81 -21.12 -19.43
C LYS A 304 19.96 -20.98 -20.71
N ASN A 305 18.64 -21.08 -20.58
CA ASN A 305 17.72 -20.89 -21.70
C ASN A 305 17.63 -19.42 -22.14
N ALA A 306 17.69 -18.48 -21.20
CA ALA A 306 17.74 -17.05 -21.47
C ALA A 306 18.98 -16.68 -22.29
N ALA A 307 20.16 -17.14 -21.89
CA ALA A 307 21.41 -16.88 -22.60
C ALA A 307 21.38 -17.37 -24.07
N LYS A 308 20.79 -18.54 -24.33
CA LYS A 308 20.57 -19.03 -25.71
C LYS A 308 19.64 -18.12 -26.49
N ARG A 309 18.55 -17.66 -25.86
CA ARG A 309 17.56 -16.78 -26.47
C ARG A 309 18.12 -15.42 -26.84
N VAL A 310 18.98 -14.84 -26.00
CA VAL A 310 19.61 -13.53 -26.27
C VAL A 310 20.41 -13.56 -27.58
N LYS A 311 21.10 -14.66 -27.89
CA LYS A 311 21.81 -14.82 -29.18
C LYS A 311 20.89 -14.75 -30.40
N ILE A 312 19.63 -15.18 -30.25
CA ILE A 312 18.62 -15.08 -31.33
C ILE A 312 18.14 -13.64 -31.45
N ILE A 313 17.82 -13.00 -30.31
CA ILE A 313 17.40 -11.60 -30.24
C ILE A 313 18.45 -10.68 -30.85
N GLN A 314 19.74 -10.88 -30.53
CA GLN A 314 20.85 -10.09 -31.08
C GLN A 314 20.90 -10.10 -32.60
N LYS A 315 20.67 -11.27 -33.24
CA LYS A 315 20.67 -11.41 -34.70
C LYS A 315 19.49 -10.70 -35.36
N GLN A 316 18.38 -10.55 -34.66
CA GLN A 316 17.13 -9.99 -35.18
C GLN A 316 16.83 -8.59 -34.64
N TRP A 317 17.70 -8.03 -33.80
CA TRP A 317 17.45 -6.81 -33.02
C TRP A 317 16.98 -5.63 -33.87
N GLN A 318 17.66 -5.37 -35.00
CA GLN A 318 17.32 -4.27 -35.91
C GLN A 318 15.92 -4.40 -36.54
N ALA A 319 15.42 -5.62 -36.69
CA ALA A 319 14.09 -5.88 -37.21
C ALA A 319 13.01 -5.69 -36.12
N ILE A 320 13.28 -6.17 -34.90
CA ILE A 320 12.27 -6.30 -33.83
C ILE A 320 12.24 -5.12 -32.84
N ALA A 321 13.28 -4.30 -32.81
CA ALA A 321 13.41 -3.17 -31.90
C ALA A 321 13.33 -1.84 -32.66
N LYS A 322 12.48 -0.95 -32.17
CA LYS A 322 12.28 0.40 -32.73
C LYS A 322 12.53 1.43 -31.65
N LYS A 323 13.31 2.46 -31.99
CA LYS A 323 13.52 3.63 -31.14
C LYS A 323 12.36 4.59 -31.36
N ILE A 324 11.81 5.15 -30.29
CA ILE A 324 10.72 6.12 -30.38
C ILE A 324 11.31 7.51 -30.15
N THR A 325 11.25 8.35 -31.19
CA THR A 325 11.67 9.75 -31.15
C THR A 325 10.46 10.60 -31.52
N ASN A 326 10.03 11.51 -30.66
CA ASN A 326 8.86 12.39 -30.88
C ASN A 326 7.59 11.64 -31.34
N GLY A 327 7.37 10.43 -30.85
CA GLY A 327 6.23 9.58 -31.20
C GLY A 327 6.38 8.79 -32.52
N THR A 328 7.48 8.96 -33.25
CA THR A 328 7.77 8.20 -34.48
C THR A 328 8.73 7.04 -34.21
N GLU A 329 8.46 5.89 -34.84
CA GLU A 329 9.31 4.69 -34.77
C GLU A 329 10.47 4.79 -35.78
N GLU A 330 11.70 4.75 -35.26
CA GLU A 330 12.93 4.82 -36.03
C GLU A 330 13.72 3.51 -35.93
N CYS A 331 14.47 3.18 -36.99
CA CYS A 331 15.39 2.04 -36.99
C CYS A 331 16.62 2.33 -36.11
N ILE A 332 17.08 1.33 -35.38
CA ILE A 332 18.28 1.43 -34.54
C ILE A 332 19.51 1.19 -35.42
N GLY A 333 20.26 2.27 -35.73
CA GLY A 333 21.41 2.24 -36.63
C GLY A 333 22.78 2.00 -35.97
N GLU A 334 22.85 1.90 -34.65
CA GLU A 334 24.11 1.75 -33.92
C GLU A 334 24.64 0.31 -33.95
N SER A 335 25.97 0.15 -33.93
CA SER A 335 26.63 -1.16 -33.84
C SER A 335 26.37 -1.78 -32.47
N ILE A 336 25.82 -2.99 -32.47
CA ILE A 336 25.42 -3.69 -31.24
C ILE A 336 26.66 -4.31 -30.59
N ARG A 337 26.96 -3.91 -29.36
CA ARG A 337 27.92 -4.65 -28.52
C ARG A 337 27.20 -5.85 -27.89
N CYS A 338 27.44 -7.02 -28.46
CA CYS A 338 26.72 -8.25 -28.08
C CYS A 338 27.27 -8.95 -26.82
N ASP A 339 28.44 -8.56 -26.32
CA ASP A 339 29.21 -9.25 -25.29
C ASP A 339 29.09 -8.63 -23.87
N ILE A 340 28.29 -7.58 -23.74
CA ILE A 340 28.13 -6.79 -22.52
C ILE A 340 26.88 -7.13 -21.69
N HIS A 341 26.08 -8.12 -22.12
CA HIS A 341 25.03 -8.73 -21.28
C HIS A 341 25.46 -10.12 -20.79
N ARG A 342 25.41 -10.34 -19.49
CA ARG A 342 25.80 -11.61 -18.85
C ARG A 342 24.73 -12.08 -17.87
N PHE A 343 24.87 -13.33 -17.42
CA PHE A 343 23.98 -13.99 -16.47
C PHE A 343 24.79 -14.58 -15.32
N ALA A 344 24.25 -14.51 -14.10
CA ALA A 344 24.82 -15.16 -12.93
C ALA A 344 23.71 -15.83 -12.10
N SER A 345 24.00 -17.01 -11.55
CA SER A 345 23.05 -17.67 -10.66
C SER A 345 23.31 -17.28 -9.22
N ALA A 346 22.29 -16.74 -8.55
CA ALA A 346 22.32 -16.47 -7.11
C ALA A 346 20.90 -16.32 -6.56
N PHE A 347 20.69 -16.79 -5.33
CA PHE A 347 19.51 -16.41 -4.54
C PHE A 347 19.82 -15.09 -3.83
N VAL A 348 19.24 -14.00 -4.32
CA VAL A 348 19.51 -12.66 -3.81
C VAL A 348 18.83 -12.45 -2.46
N THR A 349 19.63 -12.10 -1.46
CA THR A 349 19.21 -11.77 -0.09
C THR A 349 19.94 -10.51 0.38
N THR A 350 19.56 -9.97 1.54
CA THR A 350 20.29 -8.85 2.18
C THR A 350 21.80 -9.03 2.33
N LYS A 351 22.27 -10.29 2.42
CA LYS A 351 23.68 -10.65 2.61
C LYS A 351 24.42 -10.88 1.29
N THR A 352 23.73 -10.82 0.15
CA THR A 352 24.34 -11.07 -1.15
C THR A 352 25.25 -9.92 -1.55
N ASP A 353 26.55 -10.19 -1.71
CA ASP A 353 27.52 -9.24 -2.24
C ASP A 353 27.38 -9.14 -3.77
N ILE A 354 26.65 -8.12 -4.22
CA ILE A 354 26.36 -7.93 -5.65
C ILE A 354 27.58 -7.41 -6.42
N SER A 355 28.52 -6.74 -5.76
CA SER A 355 29.76 -6.29 -6.38
C SER A 355 30.67 -7.45 -6.73
N THR A 356 30.79 -8.44 -5.84
CA THR A 356 31.57 -9.65 -6.11
C THR A 356 30.93 -10.48 -7.22
N ILE A 357 29.60 -10.63 -7.22
CA ILE A 357 28.89 -11.29 -8.32
C ILE A 357 29.15 -10.57 -9.66
N MET A 358 29.11 -9.23 -9.66
CA MET A 358 29.40 -8.43 -10.86
C MET A 358 30.84 -8.61 -11.35
N ARG A 359 31.85 -8.54 -10.47
CA ARG A 359 33.27 -8.74 -10.83
C ARG A 359 33.54 -10.14 -11.38
N ASN A 360 32.91 -11.17 -10.80
CA ASN A 360 33.04 -12.54 -11.30
C ASN A 360 32.41 -12.70 -12.69
N ALA A 361 31.29 -12.03 -12.94
CA ALA A 361 30.65 -12.03 -14.24
C ALA A 361 31.44 -11.21 -15.28
N PHE A 362 32.17 -10.17 -14.85
CA PHE A 362 33.01 -9.31 -15.69
C PHE A 362 34.48 -9.29 -15.23
N PRO A 363 35.24 -10.38 -15.46
CA PRO A 363 36.64 -10.47 -15.01
C PRO A 363 37.54 -9.37 -15.58
N GLU A 364 37.23 -8.83 -16.77
CA GLU A 364 37.93 -7.68 -17.35
C GLU A 364 37.77 -6.38 -16.55
N HIS A 365 36.93 -6.39 -15.52
CA HIS A 365 36.65 -5.28 -14.61
C HIS A 365 36.95 -5.64 -13.15
N CYS A 366 37.66 -6.75 -12.89
CA CYS A 366 37.95 -7.22 -11.53
C CYS A 366 38.71 -6.18 -10.67
N ASP A 367 39.64 -5.45 -11.29
CA ASP A 367 40.50 -4.46 -10.64
C ASP A 367 39.90 -3.03 -10.65
N LYS A 368 38.69 -2.86 -11.19
CA LYS A 368 38.01 -1.55 -11.27
C LYS A 368 36.99 -1.42 -10.16
N ASP A 369 36.78 -0.19 -9.71
CA ASP A 369 35.65 0.13 -8.83
C ASP A 369 34.33 -0.03 -9.63
N VAL A 370 33.47 -0.94 -9.17
CA VAL A 370 32.23 -1.29 -9.86
C VAL A 370 31.08 -0.53 -9.21
N LYS A 371 30.44 0.33 -10.00
CA LYS A 371 29.28 1.11 -9.60
C LYS A 371 28.03 0.54 -10.24
N ILE A 372 27.05 0.15 -9.42
CA ILE A 372 25.92 -0.67 -9.84
C ILE A 372 24.63 0.14 -9.73
N LEU A 373 23.86 0.17 -10.82
CA LEU A 373 22.44 0.51 -10.80
C LEU A 373 21.65 -0.79 -10.61
N LEU A 374 21.13 -1.00 -9.40
CA LEU A 374 20.35 -2.19 -9.04
C LEU A 374 18.90 -2.01 -9.52
N THR A 375 18.41 -2.96 -10.30
CA THR A 375 17.09 -2.93 -10.90
C THR A 375 16.30 -4.19 -10.59
N GLY A 376 14.98 -4.12 -10.74
CA GLY A 376 14.11 -5.29 -10.66
C GLY A 376 12.73 -4.99 -11.22
N LEU A 377 12.40 -5.55 -12.39
CA LEU A 377 11.11 -5.31 -13.04
C LEU A 377 9.93 -5.95 -12.29
N HIS A 378 10.18 -7.05 -11.57
CA HIS A 378 9.20 -7.74 -10.71
C HIS A 378 9.93 -8.35 -9.51
N THR A 379 10.10 -7.61 -8.43
CA THR A 379 10.71 -8.15 -7.21
C THR A 379 9.65 -8.80 -6.33
N CYS A 380 9.51 -10.12 -6.47
CA CYS A 380 8.53 -10.91 -5.74
C CYS A 380 8.89 -11.03 -4.24
N GLY A 381 7.94 -10.74 -3.36
CA GLY A 381 8.10 -10.99 -1.91
C GLY A 381 9.32 -10.29 -1.32
N ASN A 382 10.12 -11.02 -0.54
CA ASN A 382 11.31 -10.49 0.15
C ASN A 382 12.39 -9.94 -0.79
N LEU A 383 12.40 -10.29 -2.08
CA LEU A 383 13.38 -9.76 -3.04
C LEU A 383 13.35 -8.23 -3.17
N GLY A 384 12.15 -7.63 -3.01
CA GLY A 384 11.97 -6.18 -3.00
C GLY A 384 12.70 -5.52 -1.82
N PRO A 385 12.28 -5.80 -0.57
CA PRO A 385 12.97 -5.37 0.64
C PRO A 385 14.47 -5.66 0.66
N ASP A 386 14.89 -6.84 0.20
CA ASP A 386 16.29 -7.23 0.19
C ASP A 386 17.11 -6.37 -0.78
N SER A 387 16.57 -6.04 -1.95
CA SER A 387 17.18 -5.09 -2.88
C SER A 387 17.34 -3.69 -2.26
N LEU A 388 16.37 -3.22 -1.47
CA LEU A 388 16.47 -1.94 -0.76
C LEU A 388 17.54 -1.99 0.35
N LYS A 389 17.63 -3.11 1.07
CA LYS A 389 18.66 -3.32 2.10
C LYS A 389 20.05 -3.43 1.50
N ILE A 390 20.22 -4.09 0.35
CA ILE A 390 21.46 -4.11 -0.44
C ILE A 390 21.83 -2.68 -0.87
N PHE A 391 20.88 -1.94 -1.45
CA PHE A 391 21.12 -0.55 -1.84
C PHE A 391 21.60 0.27 -0.65
N LYS A 392 20.99 0.11 0.53
CA LYS A 392 21.40 0.80 1.77
C LYS A 392 22.80 0.40 2.24
N SER A 393 23.09 -0.90 2.30
CA SER A 393 24.30 -1.44 2.93
C SER A 393 25.54 -1.44 2.04
N GLN A 394 25.39 -1.42 0.71
CA GLN A 394 26.50 -1.53 -0.24
C GLN A 394 26.75 -0.21 -0.96
N PRO A 395 27.84 0.53 -0.63
CA PRO A 395 28.18 1.81 -1.25
C PRO A 395 28.40 1.75 -2.76
N SER A 396 28.78 0.58 -3.27
CA SER A 396 28.92 0.31 -4.72
C SER A 396 27.59 0.37 -5.47
N THR A 397 26.45 0.32 -4.78
CA THR A 397 25.12 0.43 -5.40
C THR A 397 24.71 1.90 -5.46
N MET A 398 24.94 2.53 -6.60
CA MET A 398 24.77 3.98 -6.79
C MET A 398 23.32 4.41 -7.01
N GLY A 399 22.49 3.48 -7.50
CA GLY A 399 21.06 3.71 -7.66
C GLY A 399 20.25 2.43 -7.56
N LEU A 400 18.95 2.62 -7.37
CA LEU A 400 17.95 1.57 -7.24
C LEU A 400 16.74 1.91 -8.11
N PHE A 401 16.24 0.92 -8.86
CA PHE A 401 14.98 1.01 -9.59
C PHE A 401 14.21 -0.30 -9.45
N ASN A 402 13.26 -0.33 -8.53
CA ASN A 402 12.63 -1.57 -8.09
C ASN A 402 11.10 -1.52 -8.24
N VAL A 403 10.51 -2.47 -8.95
CA VAL A 403 9.05 -2.65 -9.05
C VAL A 403 8.66 -3.84 -8.17
N PRO A 404 8.15 -3.60 -6.95
CA PRO A 404 7.80 -4.69 -6.05
C PRO A 404 6.50 -5.37 -6.46
N CYS A 405 6.42 -6.68 -6.24
CA CYS A 405 5.21 -7.46 -6.54
C CYS A 405 5.03 -8.66 -5.60
N CYS A 406 3.91 -9.37 -5.74
CA CYS A 406 3.58 -10.58 -4.97
C CYS A 406 3.70 -10.41 -3.46
N TYR A 407 3.06 -9.39 -2.89
CA TYR A 407 3.20 -9.04 -1.47
C TYR A 407 2.84 -10.15 -0.49
N HIS A 408 1.97 -11.09 -0.88
CA HIS A 408 1.65 -12.29 -0.08
C HIS A 408 2.84 -13.22 0.17
N LEU A 409 3.95 -13.05 -0.57
CA LEU A 409 5.22 -13.75 -0.36
C LEU A 409 6.17 -12.97 0.56
N LEU A 410 5.80 -11.77 1.02
CA LEU A 410 6.52 -11.09 2.09
C LEU A 410 6.32 -11.84 3.40
N THR A 411 7.39 -11.88 4.17
CA THR A 411 7.42 -12.41 5.54
C THR A 411 7.15 -11.29 6.56
N GLU A 412 6.28 -11.56 7.52
CA GLU A 412 5.99 -10.72 8.69
C GLU A 412 6.26 -11.50 9.99
N LYS A 413 6.51 -10.79 11.09
CA LYS A 413 6.83 -11.41 12.39
C LYS A 413 5.67 -12.25 12.94
N VAL A 414 4.44 -11.85 12.66
CA VAL A 414 3.22 -12.51 13.17
C VAL A 414 2.70 -13.65 12.30
N ASP A 415 3.36 -13.98 11.19
CA ASP A 415 2.92 -15.04 10.28
C ASP A 415 2.81 -16.41 11.01
N ALA A 416 3.45 -16.59 12.18
CA ALA A 416 3.33 -17.77 13.02
C ALA A 416 2.14 -17.75 14.03
N GLY A 417 1.54 -16.58 14.32
CA GLY A 417 0.66 -16.40 15.49
C GLY A 417 -0.75 -15.85 15.25
N LEU A 418 -1.06 -15.30 14.07
CA LEU A 418 -2.31 -14.56 13.81
C LEU A 418 -3.08 -15.06 12.57
N PHE A 419 -3.51 -16.32 12.59
CA PHE A 419 -4.46 -16.97 11.65
C PHE A 419 -3.90 -17.53 10.33
N ASP A 420 -3.88 -18.86 10.23
CA ASP A 420 -4.77 -19.71 9.42
C ASP A 420 -4.44 -21.17 9.81
N ALA A 421 -5.44 -22.03 10.04
CA ALA A 421 -5.22 -23.47 10.24
C ALA A 421 -4.57 -24.13 9.01
N PHE A 422 -4.66 -23.49 7.84
CA PHE A 422 -4.22 -24.05 6.56
C PHE A 422 -2.79 -23.69 6.14
N GLN A 423 -2.08 -22.79 6.83
CA GLN A 423 -0.83 -22.21 6.30
C GLN A 423 0.28 -21.91 7.33
N ARG A 424 0.27 -22.60 8.49
CA ARG A 424 1.27 -22.47 9.59
C ARG A 424 2.74 -22.67 9.19
N ASP A 425 3.00 -23.28 8.03
CA ASP A 425 4.36 -23.69 7.63
C ASP A 425 5.04 -22.73 6.64
N TYR A 426 4.42 -21.61 6.24
CA TYR A 426 5.06 -20.65 5.33
C TYR A 426 5.94 -19.66 6.11
N GLY A 427 7.26 -19.81 6.03
CA GLY A 427 8.23 -18.87 6.63
C GLY A 427 8.78 -19.26 8.01
N CYS A 428 8.37 -20.40 8.56
CA CYS A 428 8.99 -20.98 9.76
C CYS A 428 10.33 -21.63 9.38
N GLY A 429 11.43 -20.86 9.41
CA GLY A 429 12.73 -21.47 9.16
C GLY A 429 14.01 -20.62 9.22
N GLN A 430 13.99 -19.28 9.28
CA GLN A 430 15.25 -18.52 9.34
C GLN A 430 15.19 -17.30 10.24
N GLU A 431 16.20 -17.17 11.09
CA GLU A 431 16.43 -16.07 12.02
C GLU A 431 16.47 -14.71 11.32
N SER A 432 15.53 -13.82 11.70
CA SER A 432 15.71 -12.36 11.85
C SER A 432 15.67 -11.39 10.67
N VAL A 433 15.20 -11.74 9.46
CA VAL A 433 14.99 -10.71 8.40
C VAL A 433 13.59 -10.78 7.78
N HIS A 434 12.66 -10.02 8.33
CA HIS A 434 11.30 -9.87 7.80
C HIS A 434 11.28 -8.95 6.55
N GLY A 435 10.30 -9.19 5.68
CA GLY A 435 10.04 -8.41 4.46
C GLY A 435 9.11 -7.21 4.67
N PHE A 436 8.30 -7.23 5.72
CA PHE A 436 7.49 -6.11 6.20
C PHE A 436 7.37 -6.17 7.73
N PRO A 437 7.29 -5.04 8.45
CA PRO A 437 7.59 -3.68 7.98
C PRO A 437 9.10 -3.46 7.79
N MET A 438 9.47 -2.44 7.02
CA MET A 438 10.85 -2.01 6.82
C MET A 438 11.20 -0.74 7.61
N SER A 439 10.30 0.22 7.64
CA SER A 439 10.50 1.52 8.32
C SER A 439 10.49 1.37 9.84
N GLU A 440 11.18 2.30 10.51
CA GLU A 440 11.08 2.45 11.97
C GLU A 440 9.67 2.82 12.38
N TYR A 441 9.02 3.70 11.61
CA TYR A 441 7.68 4.20 11.91
C TYR A 441 6.62 3.09 12.02
N LEU A 442 6.69 2.08 11.14
CA LEU A 442 5.75 0.96 11.15
C LEU A 442 6.26 -0.22 11.98
N ARG A 443 7.34 -0.08 12.75
CA ARG A 443 7.90 -1.17 13.57
C ARG A 443 6.82 -1.78 14.45
N GLY A 444 6.63 -3.10 14.29
CA GLY A 444 5.63 -3.87 15.05
C GLY A 444 4.22 -3.85 14.48
N TYR A 445 3.94 -3.05 13.45
CA TYR A 445 2.69 -3.12 12.69
C TYR A 445 2.68 -4.34 11.77
N ASN A 446 1.52 -4.97 11.61
CA ASN A 446 1.35 -6.16 10.78
C ASN A 446 0.10 -6.00 9.90
N LEU A 447 0.20 -6.43 8.65
CA LEU A 447 -0.93 -6.42 7.72
C LEU A 447 -1.64 -7.76 7.68
N GLY A 448 -0.91 -8.86 7.82
CA GLY A 448 -1.44 -10.20 7.62
C GLY A 448 -1.42 -10.65 6.15
N ARG A 449 -1.22 -11.94 5.93
CA ARG A 449 -0.92 -12.49 4.61
C ARG A 449 -2.05 -12.31 3.59
N ASN A 450 -3.30 -12.43 4.02
CA ASN A 450 -4.46 -12.30 3.14
C ASN A 450 -4.69 -10.84 2.72
N ALA A 451 -4.41 -9.86 3.59
CA ALA A 451 -4.36 -8.45 3.20
C ALA A 451 -3.24 -8.19 2.19
N ARG A 452 -2.04 -8.76 2.39
CA ARG A 452 -0.95 -8.68 1.39
C ARG A 452 -1.32 -9.37 0.06
N MET A 453 -2.11 -10.44 0.09
CA MET A 453 -2.67 -11.06 -1.12
C MET A 453 -3.71 -10.17 -1.80
N LEU A 454 -4.53 -9.47 -1.02
CA LEU A 454 -5.53 -8.53 -1.53
C LEU A 454 -4.86 -7.30 -2.17
N ALA A 455 -3.80 -6.76 -1.57
CA ALA A 455 -2.95 -5.74 -2.18
C ALA A 455 -2.37 -6.18 -3.53
N ALA A 456 -2.38 -7.50 -3.80
CA ALA A 456 -2.00 -8.04 -5.08
C ALA A 456 -3.09 -7.89 -6.20
N GLN A 457 -4.27 -7.35 -5.91
CA GLN A 457 -5.33 -7.17 -6.91
C GLN A 457 -5.32 -5.75 -7.47
N SER A 458 -5.85 -5.56 -8.69
CA SER A 458 -6.03 -4.23 -9.31
C SER A 458 -7.50 -3.95 -9.53
N ILE A 459 -8.03 -2.96 -8.81
CA ILE A 459 -9.40 -2.49 -9.01
C ILE A 459 -9.57 -1.89 -10.41
N ASP A 460 -8.60 -1.12 -10.90
CA ASP A 460 -8.63 -0.50 -12.22
C ASP A 460 -8.81 -1.54 -13.33
N ARG A 461 -8.06 -2.65 -13.24
CA ARG A 461 -8.16 -3.74 -14.21
C ARG A 461 -9.49 -4.47 -14.11
N VAL A 462 -9.96 -4.74 -12.90
CA VAL A 462 -11.24 -5.42 -12.67
C VAL A 462 -12.40 -4.59 -13.23
N VAL A 463 -12.40 -3.27 -12.98
CA VAL A 463 -13.43 -2.36 -13.49
C VAL A 463 -13.34 -2.23 -15.01
N SER A 464 -12.14 -2.02 -15.56
CA SER A 464 -11.93 -1.90 -17.01
C SER A 464 -12.39 -3.15 -17.78
N GLN A 465 -12.17 -4.34 -17.20
CA GLN A 465 -12.55 -5.61 -17.80
C GLN A 465 -13.94 -6.09 -17.38
N LYS A 466 -14.65 -5.34 -16.52
CA LYS A 466 -15.89 -5.75 -15.84
C LYS A 466 -15.80 -7.19 -15.28
N GLN A 467 -14.66 -7.51 -14.67
CA GLN A 467 -14.33 -8.86 -14.24
C GLN A 467 -15.06 -9.22 -12.92
N LEU A 468 -15.77 -10.34 -12.90
CA LEU A 468 -16.38 -10.91 -11.70
C LEU A 468 -15.55 -12.08 -11.15
N PRO A 469 -15.67 -12.43 -9.86
CA PRO A 469 -15.07 -13.65 -9.35
C PRO A 469 -15.64 -14.87 -10.08
N SER A 470 -14.89 -15.97 -10.07
CA SER A 470 -15.36 -17.23 -10.64
C SER A 470 -16.42 -17.86 -9.72
N LYS A 471 -17.48 -18.45 -10.31
CA LYS A 471 -18.51 -19.22 -9.59
C LYS A 471 -17.93 -20.40 -8.78
N SER A 472 -16.74 -20.86 -9.14
CA SER A 472 -15.95 -21.81 -8.35
C SER A 472 -15.70 -21.39 -6.90
N LEU A 473 -15.70 -20.08 -6.62
CA LEU A 473 -15.55 -19.56 -5.27
C LEU A 473 -16.78 -19.87 -4.41
N LEU A 474 -17.99 -19.67 -4.96
CA LEU A 474 -19.24 -20.04 -4.29
C LEU A 474 -19.28 -21.54 -4.00
N TYR A 475 -18.91 -22.38 -4.98
CA TYR A 475 -18.92 -23.82 -4.81
C TYR A 475 -17.94 -24.29 -3.74
N ARG A 476 -16.72 -23.71 -3.68
CA ARG A 476 -15.78 -23.99 -2.59
C ARG A 476 -16.34 -23.59 -1.23
N ALA A 477 -16.96 -22.42 -1.13
CA ALA A 477 -17.51 -21.94 0.13
C ALA A 477 -18.65 -22.82 0.63
N LEU A 478 -19.56 -23.24 -0.26
CA LEU A 478 -20.64 -24.18 0.08
C LEU A 478 -20.10 -25.57 0.45
N PHE A 479 -19.10 -26.06 -0.27
CA PHE A 479 -18.48 -27.34 0.06
C PHE A 479 -17.81 -27.29 1.44
N GLN A 480 -17.18 -26.17 1.83
CA GLN A 480 -16.64 -26.01 3.17
C GLN A 480 -17.73 -26.08 4.26
N VAL A 481 -18.94 -25.56 4.01
CA VAL A 481 -20.09 -25.72 4.92
C VAL A 481 -20.43 -27.20 5.10
N ILE A 482 -20.48 -27.97 4.02
CA ILE A 482 -20.75 -29.42 4.08
C ILE A 482 -19.69 -30.12 4.93
N VAL A 483 -18.41 -29.87 4.64
CA VAL A 483 -17.30 -30.53 5.34
C VAL A 483 -17.26 -30.15 6.82
N LYS A 484 -17.36 -28.86 7.18
CA LYS A 484 -17.37 -28.44 8.60
C LYS A 484 -18.54 -29.05 9.37
N ARG A 485 -19.70 -29.23 8.72
CA ARG A 485 -20.90 -29.79 9.36
C ARG A 485 -20.85 -31.30 9.54
N HIS A 486 -20.35 -32.04 8.55
CA HIS A 486 -20.44 -33.51 8.53
C HIS A 486 -19.12 -34.22 8.86
N VAL A 487 -17.98 -33.53 8.77
CA VAL A 487 -16.65 -34.06 9.10
C VAL A 487 -15.90 -33.03 9.97
N PRO A 488 -16.40 -32.74 11.19
CA PRO A 488 -15.80 -31.74 12.06
C PRO A 488 -14.34 -32.11 12.37
N GLY A 489 -13.45 -31.11 12.31
CA GLY A 489 -12.01 -31.30 12.53
C GLY A 489 -11.21 -31.72 11.29
N PHE A 490 -11.86 -31.98 10.14
CA PHE A 490 -11.12 -32.21 8.89
C PHE A 490 -10.49 -30.92 8.37
N ALA A 491 -9.16 -30.92 8.24
CA ALA A 491 -8.42 -29.79 7.68
C ALA A 491 -8.50 -29.79 6.14
N LEU A 492 -9.34 -28.91 5.60
CA LEU A 492 -9.45 -28.66 4.16
C LEU A 492 -8.18 -28.00 3.59
N THR A 493 -7.28 -28.78 3.02
CA THR A 493 -6.14 -28.23 2.27
C THR A 493 -6.57 -27.81 0.87
N GLU A 494 -6.73 -26.50 0.65
CA GLU A 494 -7.23 -25.92 -0.61
C GLU A 494 -6.47 -26.37 -1.87
N GLY A 495 -5.18 -26.72 -1.74
CA GLY A 495 -4.33 -27.11 -2.86
C GLY A 495 -4.91 -28.24 -3.73
N ARG A 496 -5.60 -29.21 -3.12
CA ARG A 496 -6.19 -30.36 -3.82
C ARG A 496 -7.48 -30.04 -4.57
N LEU A 497 -8.15 -28.95 -4.21
CA LEU A 497 -9.43 -28.53 -4.81
C LEU A 497 -9.26 -27.47 -5.91
N LYS A 498 -8.02 -26.99 -6.12
CA LYS A 498 -7.71 -26.02 -7.18
C LYS A 498 -8.02 -26.61 -8.55
N ARG A 499 -8.69 -25.82 -9.41
CA ARG A 499 -9.05 -26.15 -10.81
C ARG A 499 -10.12 -27.23 -11.00
N LEU A 500 -10.72 -27.79 -9.94
CA LEU A 500 -11.82 -28.75 -10.10
C LEU A 500 -13.05 -28.12 -10.77
N ALA A 501 -13.39 -26.90 -10.35
CA ALA A 501 -14.58 -26.20 -10.83
C ALA A 501 -14.54 -25.83 -12.33
N THR A 502 -13.39 -25.90 -12.99
CA THR A 502 -13.28 -25.69 -14.45
C THR A 502 -13.95 -26.81 -15.25
N ASN A 503 -14.20 -27.97 -14.62
CA ASN A 503 -14.80 -29.14 -15.22
C ASN A 503 -16.22 -29.41 -14.71
N CYS A 504 -16.86 -28.44 -14.04
CA CYS A 504 -18.18 -28.60 -13.43
C CYS A 504 -19.15 -27.55 -13.97
N ASN A 505 -20.36 -27.98 -14.34
CA ASN A 505 -21.44 -27.11 -14.80
C ASN A 505 -22.24 -26.53 -13.63
N ASP A 506 -22.40 -27.31 -12.57
CA ASP A 506 -23.17 -26.95 -11.38
C ASP A 506 -22.46 -27.34 -10.06
N PHE A 507 -23.12 -27.02 -8.95
CA PHE A 507 -22.60 -27.33 -7.62
C PHE A 507 -22.63 -28.83 -7.31
N THR A 508 -23.58 -29.59 -7.86
CA THR A 508 -23.72 -31.03 -7.61
C THR A 508 -22.54 -31.80 -8.19
N GLU A 509 -22.18 -31.51 -9.44
CA GLU A 509 -20.98 -32.06 -10.10
C GLU A 509 -19.71 -31.66 -9.33
N TYR A 510 -19.62 -30.40 -8.92
CA TYR A 510 -18.50 -29.92 -8.11
C TYR A 510 -18.38 -30.68 -6.79
N PHE A 511 -19.49 -30.86 -6.07
CA PHE A 511 -19.51 -31.57 -4.79
C PHE A 511 -19.05 -33.01 -4.97
N LYS A 512 -19.60 -33.73 -5.96
CA LYS A 512 -19.19 -35.12 -6.26
C LYS A 512 -17.69 -35.24 -6.51
N MET A 513 -17.13 -34.33 -7.32
CA MET A 513 -15.70 -34.33 -7.63
C MET A 513 -14.84 -33.98 -6.41
N ALA A 514 -15.22 -32.94 -5.67
CA ALA A 514 -14.49 -32.50 -4.48
C ALA A 514 -14.51 -33.58 -3.38
N ASP A 515 -15.65 -34.23 -3.18
CA ASP A 515 -15.83 -35.35 -2.25
C ASP A 515 -14.94 -36.55 -2.61
N SER A 516 -14.90 -36.91 -3.90
CA SER A 516 -14.06 -37.99 -4.42
C SER A 516 -12.57 -37.68 -4.27
N VAL A 517 -12.13 -36.46 -4.60
CA VAL A 517 -10.72 -36.03 -4.48
C VAL A 517 -10.25 -36.05 -3.03
N LEU A 518 -11.13 -35.76 -2.08
CA LEU A 518 -10.82 -35.80 -0.65
C LEU A 518 -11.15 -37.13 0.02
N ALA A 519 -11.74 -38.08 -0.71
CA ALA A 519 -12.16 -39.40 -0.23
C ALA A 519 -13.03 -39.34 1.04
N LEU A 520 -13.96 -38.39 1.10
CA LEU A 520 -14.82 -38.19 2.28
C LEU A 520 -16.07 -39.09 2.24
N GLY A 521 -16.54 -39.45 1.03
CA GLY A 521 -17.70 -40.30 0.82
C GLY A 521 -18.99 -39.69 1.35
N LEU A 522 -19.12 -38.36 1.31
CA LEU A 522 -20.30 -37.61 1.73
C LEU A 522 -21.36 -37.56 0.64
N PHE A 523 -20.96 -37.55 -0.64
CA PHE A 523 -21.89 -37.40 -1.75
C PHE A 523 -22.96 -38.51 -1.76
N ASP A 524 -22.53 -39.75 -1.57
CA ASP A 524 -23.44 -40.91 -1.55
C ASP A 524 -24.19 -41.09 -0.22
N ARG A 525 -23.71 -40.47 0.87
CA ARG A 525 -24.33 -40.57 2.21
C ARG A 525 -25.41 -39.54 2.46
N LEU A 526 -25.27 -38.35 1.88
CA LEU A 526 -26.21 -37.24 2.10
C LEU A 526 -27.42 -37.37 1.17
N PRO A 527 -28.65 -37.16 1.67
CA PRO A 527 -29.84 -37.29 0.84
C PRO A 527 -29.96 -36.15 -0.18
N ASP A 528 -30.57 -36.42 -1.33
CA ASP A 528 -30.83 -35.41 -2.37
C ASP A 528 -31.60 -34.18 -1.86
N SER A 529 -32.45 -34.35 -0.83
CA SER A 529 -33.17 -33.25 -0.18
C SER A 529 -32.22 -32.23 0.46
N TYR A 530 -31.11 -32.68 1.05
CA TYR A 530 -30.10 -31.82 1.65
C TYR A 530 -29.38 -30.99 0.58
N LEU A 531 -29.06 -31.60 -0.56
CA LEU A 531 -28.43 -30.89 -1.69
C LEU A 531 -29.36 -29.86 -2.31
N LYS A 532 -30.65 -30.19 -2.43
CA LYS A 532 -31.67 -29.24 -2.89
C LYS A 532 -31.83 -28.06 -1.93
N GLU A 533 -31.81 -28.31 -0.62
CA GLU A 533 -31.88 -27.26 0.39
C GLU A 533 -30.67 -26.32 0.33
N LEU A 534 -29.46 -26.88 0.29
CA LEU A 534 -28.22 -26.10 0.21
C LEU A 534 -28.13 -25.30 -1.09
N SER A 535 -28.72 -25.80 -2.17
CA SER A 535 -28.72 -25.18 -3.49
C SER A 535 -29.89 -24.21 -3.73
N ARG A 536 -30.85 -24.11 -2.79
CA ARG A 536 -32.11 -23.37 -2.98
C ARG A 536 -31.89 -21.89 -3.28
N ASP A 537 -30.91 -21.28 -2.61
CA ASP A 537 -30.66 -19.83 -2.65
C ASP A 537 -29.34 -19.48 -3.36
N LEU A 538 -28.86 -20.35 -4.26
CA LEU A 538 -27.57 -20.16 -4.96
C LEU A 538 -27.42 -18.80 -5.63
N ASN A 539 -28.49 -18.24 -6.19
CA ASN A 539 -28.45 -16.92 -6.83
C ASN A 539 -28.28 -15.79 -5.80
N CYS A 540 -28.95 -15.88 -4.66
CA CYS A 540 -28.81 -14.91 -3.57
C CYS A 540 -27.42 -14.99 -2.93
N GLN A 541 -26.96 -16.21 -2.65
CA GLN A 541 -25.61 -16.49 -2.16
C GLN A 541 -24.54 -16.00 -3.15
N TRP A 542 -24.76 -16.20 -4.46
CA TRP A 542 -23.86 -15.71 -5.50
C TRP A 542 -23.80 -14.18 -5.50
N LYS A 543 -24.96 -13.50 -5.41
CA LYS A 543 -25.03 -12.04 -5.30
C LYS A 543 -24.16 -11.55 -4.15
N GLN A 544 -24.34 -12.10 -2.96
CA GLN A 544 -23.60 -11.69 -1.78
C GLN A 544 -22.08 -11.93 -1.92
N VAL A 545 -21.66 -13.11 -2.41
CA VAL A 545 -20.24 -13.44 -2.64
C VAL A 545 -19.59 -12.47 -3.64
N VAL A 546 -20.28 -12.15 -4.74
CA VAL A 546 -19.78 -11.19 -5.74
C VAL A 546 -19.63 -9.80 -5.16
N LEU A 547 -20.67 -9.28 -4.51
CA LEU A 547 -20.64 -7.93 -3.95
C LEU A 547 -19.62 -7.81 -2.82
N PHE A 548 -19.52 -8.82 -1.96
CA PHE A 548 -18.49 -8.85 -0.91
C PHE A 548 -17.07 -8.84 -1.50
N TYR A 549 -16.83 -9.62 -2.56
CA TYR A 549 -15.54 -9.60 -3.27
C TYR A 549 -15.21 -8.19 -3.79
N LEU A 550 -16.17 -7.51 -4.43
CA LEU A 550 -15.96 -6.17 -4.98
C LEU A 550 -15.74 -5.11 -3.89
N LEU A 551 -16.49 -5.17 -2.79
CA LEU A 551 -16.29 -4.27 -1.65
C LEU A 551 -14.92 -4.46 -1.00
N ARG A 552 -14.50 -5.71 -0.83
CA ARG A 552 -13.18 -6.06 -0.30
C ARG A 552 -12.07 -5.60 -1.26
N LEU A 553 -12.30 -5.69 -2.57
CA LEU A 553 -11.34 -5.23 -3.59
C LEU A 553 -11.00 -3.74 -3.47
N CYS A 554 -11.90 -2.89 -2.96
CA CYS A 554 -11.63 -1.47 -2.71
C CYS A 554 -10.45 -1.24 -1.75
N LEU A 555 -10.14 -2.20 -0.87
CA LEU A 555 -9.02 -2.10 0.08
C LEU A 555 -7.67 -2.45 -0.55
N ALA A 556 -7.63 -3.05 -1.74
CA ALA A 556 -6.40 -3.54 -2.35
C ALA A 556 -5.34 -2.42 -2.52
N GLN A 557 -5.72 -1.31 -3.13
CA GLN A 557 -4.81 -0.18 -3.37
C GLN A 557 -4.47 0.57 -2.07
N VAL A 558 -5.36 0.57 -1.08
CA VAL A 558 -5.10 1.15 0.25
C VAL A 558 -3.97 0.37 0.96
N ILE A 559 -4.04 -0.96 0.94
CA ILE A 559 -3.01 -1.82 1.54
C ILE A 559 -1.69 -1.72 0.76
N GLU A 560 -1.74 -1.69 -0.58
CA GLU A 560 -0.55 -1.47 -1.39
C GLU A 560 0.13 -0.12 -1.07
N SER A 561 -0.65 0.91 -0.76
CA SER A 561 -0.13 2.22 -0.36
C SER A 561 0.69 2.14 0.93
N VAL A 562 0.25 1.38 1.94
CA VAL A 562 1.03 1.14 3.17
C VAL A 562 2.36 0.48 2.85
N LEU A 563 2.36 -0.57 2.02
CA LEU A 563 3.57 -1.31 1.64
C LEU A 563 4.59 -0.47 0.86
N LEU A 564 4.11 0.44 0.00
CA LEU A 564 4.97 1.33 -0.79
C LEU A 564 5.54 2.45 0.08
N LEU A 565 4.69 3.07 0.92
CA LEU A 565 5.12 4.13 1.84
C LEU A 565 6.12 3.62 2.88
N ASP A 566 5.92 2.42 3.42
CA ASP A 566 6.88 1.75 4.32
C ASP A 566 8.29 1.67 3.72
N ARG A 567 8.38 1.22 2.46
CA ARG A 567 9.64 1.06 1.74
C ARG A 567 10.32 2.38 1.42
N LEU A 568 9.53 3.37 1.01
CA LEU A 568 10.06 4.71 0.75
C LEU A 568 10.57 5.34 2.05
N LEU A 569 9.78 5.24 3.12
CA LEU A 569 10.12 5.77 4.42
C LEU A 569 11.40 5.14 4.97
N TYR A 570 11.56 3.83 4.85
CA TYR A 570 12.81 3.15 5.18
C TYR A 570 14.04 3.78 4.48
N LEU A 571 13.95 4.13 3.20
CA LEU A 571 15.06 4.77 2.49
C LEU A 571 15.34 6.18 3.04
N LEU A 572 14.28 6.95 3.27
CA LEU A 572 14.41 8.32 3.80
C LEU A 572 14.98 8.34 5.22
N GLU A 573 14.51 7.46 6.11
CA GLU A 573 15.03 7.27 7.47
C GLU A 573 16.51 6.86 7.48
N ASN A 574 16.99 6.22 6.41
CA ASN A 574 18.39 5.84 6.23
C ASN A 574 19.21 6.90 5.46
N GLY A 575 18.69 8.13 5.30
CA GLY A 575 19.43 9.27 4.75
C GLY A 575 19.40 9.41 3.23
N PHE A 576 18.61 8.62 2.51
CA PHE A 576 18.50 8.72 1.05
C PHE A 576 17.47 9.76 0.64
N GLU A 577 17.88 11.03 0.53
CA GLU A 577 16.99 12.16 0.20
C GLU A 577 16.38 12.05 -1.22
N LYS A 578 17.10 11.46 -2.17
CA LYS A 578 16.65 11.26 -3.56
C LYS A 578 15.95 9.91 -3.70
N ALA A 579 14.93 9.66 -2.88
CA ALA A 579 14.10 8.45 -2.94
C ALA A 579 12.65 8.81 -3.23
N TYR A 580 12.02 8.07 -4.15
CA TYR A 580 10.67 8.34 -4.62
C TYR A 580 9.91 7.05 -4.95
N ILE A 581 8.60 7.09 -4.78
CA ILE A 581 7.68 6.17 -5.46
C ILE A 581 7.37 6.77 -6.83
N VAL A 582 7.25 5.95 -7.87
CA VAL A 582 6.90 6.42 -9.22
C VAL A 582 5.76 5.57 -9.75
N LYS A 583 4.67 6.20 -10.19
CA LYS A 583 3.60 5.53 -10.96
C LYS A 583 4.12 5.29 -12.38
N LEU A 584 4.69 4.11 -12.56
CA LEU A 584 5.46 3.74 -13.73
C LEU A 584 4.61 3.15 -14.85
N PHE A 585 3.58 2.39 -14.52
CA PHE A 585 2.75 1.70 -15.52
C PHE A 585 1.28 2.09 -15.43
N ASP A 586 0.58 1.89 -16.54
CA ASP A 586 -0.87 1.87 -16.57
C ASP A 586 -1.40 0.69 -15.71
N PRO A 587 -2.28 0.92 -14.72
CA PRO A 587 -2.75 -0.11 -13.80
C PRO A 587 -3.70 -1.14 -14.42
N VAL A 588 -4.23 -0.89 -15.62
CA VAL A 588 -5.04 -1.84 -16.40
C VAL A 588 -4.11 -2.80 -17.17
N LEU A 589 -3.09 -2.28 -17.84
CA LEU A 589 -2.12 -3.06 -18.62
C LEU A 589 -1.15 -3.82 -17.71
N SER A 590 -0.58 -3.13 -16.72
CA SER A 590 0.23 -3.73 -15.66
C SER A 590 -0.26 -3.30 -14.27
N PRO A 591 -1.06 -4.15 -13.61
CA PRO A 591 -1.53 -3.95 -12.23
C PRO A 591 -0.47 -3.52 -11.22
N ARG A 592 0.77 -3.99 -11.40
CA ARG A 592 1.92 -3.65 -10.54
C ARG A 592 2.61 -2.41 -11.07
N CYS A 593 1.96 -1.29 -10.82
CA CYS A 593 2.22 -0.05 -11.54
C CYS A 593 3.12 0.95 -10.81
N HIS A 594 3.60 0.64 -9.61
CA HIS A 594 4.48 1.53 -8.85
C HIS A 594 5.90 0.96 -8.77
N SER A 595 6.91 1.83 -8.90
CA SER A 595 8.31 1.52 -8.58
C SER A 595 8.81 2.36 -7.40
N ILE A 596 9.86 1.87 -6.76
CA ILE A 596 10.71 2.59 -5.82
C ILE A 596 12.00 2.94 -6.54
N VAL A 597 12.31 4.23 -6.65
CA VAL A 597 13.52 4.74 -7.29
C VAL A 597 14.33 5.49 -6.25
N ALA A 598 15.62 5.18 -6.14
CA ALA A 598 16.54 5.89 -5.26
C ALA A 598 17.90 6.12 -5.90
N VAL A 599 18.53 7.24 -5.59
CA VAL A 599 19.86 7.64 -6.07
C VAL A 599 20.69 8.10 -4.86
N ARG A 600 21.99 7.75 -4.85
CA ARG A 600 22.93 8.21 -3.82
C ARG A 600 23.34 9.67 -3.97
#